data_AF-A0A0J9TGU8-F1
#
_entry.id   AF-A0A0J9TGU8-F1
#
_cell.length_a   1.000
_cell.length_b   1.000
_cell.length_c   1.000
_cell.angle_alpha   90.00
_cell.angle_beta   90.00
_cell.angle_gamma   90.00
#
_symmetry.space_group_name_H-M   'P 1'
#
loop_
_entity.id
_entity.type
_entity.pdbx_description
1 polymer ?
#
loop_
_entity_poly.entity_id
_entity_poly.type
_entity_poly.pdbx_seq_one_letter_code
_entity_poly.pdbx_strand_id
1 'polypeptide(L)'
;MANNVMEEKQKKAGLFYYGAYYGYRYLKISFFDTMHVSNESRRRFMEKQMLFYNDMGYNLSMKYIGNLCKYYDPVALRLPFQPLDDKYRL
;
A
#
# COMPACT_ATOMS: atom_id res chain seq x y z
N MET A 1 -46.76 25.37 -21.59
CA MET A 1 -45.80 25.44 -22.71
C MET A 1 -44.51 26.17 -22.34
N ALA A 2 -44.55 27.31 -21.64
CA ALA A 2 -43.35 28.06 -21.21
C ALA A 2 -42.40 27.28 -20.27
N ASN A 3 -42.93 26.49 -19.32
CA ASN A 3 -42.11 25.74 -18.37
C ASN A 3 -41.22 24.67 -19.04
N ASN A 4 -41.75 23.98 -20.05
CA ASN A 4 -40.99 22.95 -20.80
C ASN A 4 -39.85 23.57 -21.61
N VAL A 5 -40.05 24.79 -22.15
CA VAL A 5 -39.01 25.52 -22.90
C VAL A 5 -37.89 26.02 -21.97
N MET A 6 -38.23 26.44 -20.75
CA MET A 6 -37.24 26.85 -19.75
C MET A 6 -36.42 25.66 -19.24
N GLU A 7 -37.05 24.51 -19.06
CA GLU A 7 -36.38 23.28 -18.66
C GLU A 7 -35.41 22.76 -19.75
N GLU A 8 -35.81 22.81 -21.03
CA GLU A 8 -34.91 22.48 -22.13
C GLU A 8 -33.71 23.42 -22.22
N LYS A 9 -33.90 24.72 -22.00
CA LYS A 9 -32.80 25.69 -21.99
C LYS A 9 -31.82 25.41 -20.86
N GLN A 10 -32.31 25.05 -19.67
CA GLN A 10 -31.46 24.65 -18.55
C GLN A 10 -30.69 23.36 -18.85
N LYS A 11 -31.33 22.35 -19.46
CA LYS A 11 -30.66 21.11 -19.88
C LYS A 11 -29.56 21.38 -20.91
N LYS A 12 -29.82 22.21 -21.91
CA LYS A 12 -28.82 22.61 -22.93
C LYS A 12 -27.66 23.41 -22.32
N ALA A 13 -27.95 24.32 -21.39
CA ALA A 13 -26.93 25.07 -20.67
C ALA A 13 -26.05 24.16 -19.78
N GLY A 14 -26.65 23.21 -19.07
CA GLY A 14 -25.91 22.22 -18.29
C GLY A 14 -25.02 21.33 -19.16
N LEU A 15 -25.55 20.87 -20.31
CA LEU A 15 -24.79 20.04 -21.25
C LEU A 15 -23.60 20.79 -21.85
N PHE A 16 -23.79 22.07 -22.19
CA PHE A 16 -22.71 22.93 -22.66
C PHE A 16 -21.65 23.18 -21.57
N TYR A 17 -22.08 23.48 -20.34
CA TYR A 17 -21.18 23.71 -19.21
C TYR A 17 -20.30 22.49 -18.91
N TYR A 18 -20.89 21.30 -18.81
CA TYR A 18 -20.12 20.08 -18.58
C TYR A 18 -19.26 19.72 -19.80
N GLY A 19 -19.74 19.94 -21.03
CA GLY A 19 -18.94 19.75 -22.24
C GLY A 19 -17.68 20.63 -22.26
N ALA A 20 -17.83 21.91 -21.95
CA ALA A 20 -16.71 22.85 -21.83
C ALA A 20 -15.78 22.48 -20.67
N TYR A 21 -16.32 22.04 -19.53
CA TYR A 21 -15.54 21.59 -18.38
C TYR A 21 -14.67 20.37 -18.73
N TYR A 22 -15.23 19.35 -19.38
CA TYR A 22 -14.46 18.19 -19.84
C TYR A 22 -13.39 18.57 -20.86
N GLY A 23 -13.71 19.49 -21.79
CA GLY A 23 -12.74 20.03 -22.74
C GLY A 23 -11.58 20.75 -22.04
N TYR A 24 -11.87 21.60 -21.06
CA TYR A 24 -10.84 22.27 -20.25
C TYR A 24 -9.97 21.26 -19.49
N ARG A 25 -10.58 20.26 -18.84
CA ARG A 25 -9.84 19.21 -18.10
C ARG A 25 -8.96 18.39 -19.04
N TYR A 26 -9.44 18.06 -20.23
CA TYR A 26 -8.65 17.36 -21.24
C TYR A 26 -7.40 18.13 -21.63
N LEU A 27 -7.53 19.43 -21.94
CA LEU A 27 -6.39 20.29 -22.27
C LEU A 27 -5.42 20.44 -21.09
N LYS A 28 -5.94 20.64 -19.87
CA LYS A 28 -5.14 20.79 -18.65
C LYS A 28 -4.33 19.53 -18.37
N ILE A 29 -4.94 18.34 -18.47
CA ILE A 29 -4.25 17.07 -18.20
C ILE A 29 -3.23 16.76 -19.29
N SER A 30 -3.58 16.99 -20.56
CA SER A 30 -2.73 16.61 -21.68
C SER A 30 -1.45 17.47 -21.78
N PHE A 31 -1.53 18.77 -21.45
CA PHE A 31 -0.43 19.70 -21.68
C PHE A 31 0.17 20.32 -20.41
N PHE A 32 -0.57 20.36 -19.29
CA PHE A 32 -0.19 21.11 -18.10
C PHE A 32 -0.27 20.28 -16.81
N ASP A 33 0.04 18.98 -16.86
CA ASP A 33 0.00 18.10 -15.68
C ASP A 33 1.35 17.46 -15.35
N THR A 34 2.20 18.22 -14.65
CA THR A 34 3.44 17.72 -14.07
C THR A 34 3.23 17.07 -12.69
N MET A 35 2.12 17.40 -12.03
CA MET A 35 1.82 16.92 -10.68
C MET A 35 1.46 15.44 -10.66
N HIS A 36 0.78 14.94 -11.69
CA HIS A 36 0.45 13.52 -11.80
C HIS A 36 1.70 12.64 -11.77
N VAL A 37 2.65 12.91 -12.67
CA VAL A 37 3.90 12.14 -12.79
C VAL A 37 4.74 12.22 -11.52
N SER A 38 4.83 13.42 -10.92
CA SER A 38 5.55 13.62 -9.66
C SER A 38 4.97 12.78 -8.53
N ASN A 39 3.64 12.80 -8.38
CA ASN A 39 2.94 12.03 -7.35
C ASN A 39 3.06 10.51 -7.56
N GLU A 40 2.98 10.02 -8.79
CA GLU A 40 3.17 8.61 -9.11
C GLU A 40 4.59 8.12 -8.82
N SER A 41 5.59 8.94 -9.15
CA SER A 41 6.98 8.64 -8.77
C SER A 41 7.14 8.58 -7.25
N ARG A 42 6.57 9.57 -6.54
CA ARG A 42 6.62 9.63 -5.08
C ARG A 42 5.92 8.45 -4.42
N ARG A 43 4.77 8.00 -4.93
CA ARG A 43 4.05 6.83 -4.43
C ARG A 43 4.88 5.56 -4.58
N ARG A 44 5.45 5.31 -5.77
CA ARG A 44 6.32 4.15 -6.02
C ARG A 44 7.56 4.15 -5.13
N PHE A 45 8.13 5.33 -4.86
CA PHE A 45 9.24 5.45 -3.92
C PHE A 45 8.83 5.05 -2.49
N MET A 46 7.67 5.53 -2.03
CA MET A 46 7.15 5.21 -0.69
C MET A 46 6.82 3.72 -0.54
N GLU A 47 6.27 3.09 -1.58
CA GLU A 47 6.01 1.64 -1.59
C GLU A 47 7.29 0.83 -1.42
N LYS A 48 8.36 1.18 -2.17
CA LYS A 48 9.66 0.53 -2.03
C LYS A 48 10.27 0.74 -0.65
N GLN A 49 10.14 1.96 -0.13
CA GLN A 49 10.61 2.30 1.21
C GLN A 49 9.88 1.45 2.27
N MET A 50 8.56 1.31 2.16
CA MET A 50 7.76 0.50 3.07
C MET A 50 8.19 -0.97 3.05
N LEU A 51 8.36 -1.57 1.87
CA LEU A 51 8.81 -2.95 1.73
C LEU A 51 10.20 -3.16 2.36
N PHE A 52 11.13 -2.25 2.10
CA PHE A 52 12.47 -2.32 2.68
C PHE A 52 12.44 -2.30 4.22
N TYR A 53 11.68 -1.40 4.83
CA TYR A 53 11.58 -1.32 6.30
C TYR A 53 10.89 -2.55 6.89
N ASN A 54 9.91 -3.12 6.18
CA ASN A 54 9.23 -4.32 6.59
C ASN A 54 10.19 -5.52 6.60
N ASP A 55 10.92 -5.75 5.51
CA ASP A 55 11.93 -6.82 5.43
C ASP A 55 13.05 -6.63 6.45
N MET A 56 13.52 -5.39 6.64
CA MET A 56 14.53 -5.09 7.65
C MET A 56 14.03 -5.40 9.07
N GLY A 57 12.78 -5.04 9.38
CA GLY A 57 12.13 -5.34 10.64
C GLY A 57 12.04 -6.85 10.88
N TYR A 58 11.57 -7.61 9.90
CA TYR A 58 11.52 -9.07 9.98
C TYR A 58 12.90 -9.70 10.22
N ASN A 59 13.91 -9.29 9.45
CA ASN A 59 15.27 -9.79 9.62
C ASN A 59 15.84 -9.51 11.01
N LEU A 60 15.54 -8.34 11.58
CA LEU A 60 15.97 -7.98 12.93
C LEU A 60 15.28 -8.86 13.99
N SER A 61 13.96 -9.05 13.88
CA SER A 61 13.21 -9.93 14.76
C SER A 61 13.68 -11.39 14.68
N MET A 62 13.98 -11.89 13.48
CA MET A 62 14.53 -13.23 13.29
C MET A 62 15.89 -13.40 13.96
N LYS A 63 16.78 -12.41 13.84
CA LYS A 63 18.08 -12.42 14.55
C LYS A 63 17.90 -12.45 16.06
N TYR A 64 16.91 -11.71 16.59
CA TYR A 64 16.59 -11.74 18.01
C TYR A 64 16.15 -13.15 18.46
N ILE A 65 15.23 -13.79 17.72
CA ILE A 65 14.80 -15.17 18.00
C ILE A 65 15.99 -16.14 17.90
N GLY A 66 16.82 -16.02 16.86
CA GLY A 66 18.02 -16.84 16.70
C GLY A 66 19.03 -16.67 17.84
N ASN A 67 19.08 -15.49 18.48
CA ASN A 67 19.90 -15.30 19.67
C ASN A 67 19.35 -16.04 20.89
N LEU A 68 18.04 -16.22 21.00
CA LEU A 68 17.42 -17.03 22.06
C LEU A 68 17.78 -18.51 21.94
N CYS A 69 17.94 -19.02 20.72
CA CYS A 69 18.39 -20.40 20.49
C CYS A 69 19.75 -20.71 21.12
N LYS A 70 20.62 -19.70 21.33
CA LYS A 70 21.90 -19.91 22.04
C LYS A 70 21.71 -20.26 23.52
N TYR A 71 20.62 -19.80 24.11
CA TYR A 71 20.28 -20.07 25.51
C TYR A 71 19.37 -21.28 25.66
N TYR A 72 18.95 -21.91 24.55
CA TYR A 72 18.13 -23.10 24.59
C TYR A 72 18.99 -24.31 24.94
N ASP A 73 18.71 -24.91 26.10
CA ASP A 73 19.28 -26.19 26.51
C ASP A 73 18.22 -27.30 26.33
N PRO A 74 18.35 -28.18 25.32
CA PRO A 74 17.40 -29.26 25.11
C PRO A 74 17.45 -30.33 26.21
N VAL A 75 18.56 -30.43 26.95
CA VAL A 75 18.73 -31.43 28.00
C VAL A 75 17.89 -31.10 29.22
N ALA A 76 17.64 -29.82 29.48
CA ALA A 76 16.77 -29.37 30.57
C ALA A 76 15.31 -29.83 30.43
N LEU A 77 14.88 -30.17 29.21
CA LEU A 77 13.53 -30.67 28.93
C LEU A 77 13.36 -32.16 29.20
N ARG A 78 14.46 -32.89 29.42
CA ARG A 78 14.46 -34.32 29.69
C ARG A 78 14.00 -34.60 31.11
N LEU A 79 13.00 -35.47 31.27
CA LEU A 79 12.62 -35.94 32.61
C LEU A 79 13.77 -36.77 33.21
N PRO A 80 13.96 -36.73 34.54
CA PRO A 80 14.95 -37.57 35.21
C PRO A 80 14.79 -39.05 34.82
N PHE A 81 15.92 -39.72 34.55
CA PHE A 81 16.00 -41.13 34.16
C PHE A 81 15.37 -41.54 32.80
N GLN A 82 14.85 -40.59 32.02
CA GLN A 82 14.40 -40.86 30.65
C GLN A 82 15.47 -40.45 29.61
N PRO A 83 15.54 -41.11 28.43
CA PRO A 83 16.41 -40.69 27.34
C PRO A 83 15.95 -39.34 26.77
N LEU A 84 16.87 -38.59 26.16
CA LEU A 84 16.52 -37.35 25.46
C LEU A 84 15.82 -37.71 24.14
N ASP A 85 14.65 -37.12 23.90
CA ASP A 85 13.92 -37.27 22.65
C ASP A 85 14.56 -36.39 21.56
N ASP A 86 14.81 -36.98 20.39
CA ASP A 86 15.44 -36.32 19.24
C ASP A 86 14.60 -35.15 18.69
N LYS A 87 13.31 -35.09 19.03
CA LYS A 87 12.42 -33.96 18.69
C LYS A 87 12.90 -32.60 19.20
N TYR A 88 13.63 -32.57 20.31
CA TYR A 88 14.05 -31.32 20.97
C TYR A 88 15.45 -30.86 20.55
N ARG A 89 16.10 -31.58 19.63
CA ARG A 89 17.38 -31.12 19.05
C ARG A 89 17.06 -30.13 17.93
N LEU A 90 17.38 -28.85 18.16
CA LEU A 90 17.42 -27.80 17.12
C LEU A 90 18.37 -28.18 15.99
#